data_AF-A0A0C1HCV9-F1
#
_entry.id   AF-A0A0C1HCV9-F1
#
_cell.length_a   1.000
_cell.length_b   1.000
_cell.length_c   1.000
_cell.angle_alpha   90.00
_cell.angle_beta   90.00
_cell.angle_gamma   90.00
#
_symmetry.space_group_name_H-M   'P 1'
#
loop_
_entity.id
_entity.type
_entity.pdbx_description
1 polymer ?
#
loop_
_entity_poly.entity_id
_entity_poly.type
_entity_poly.pdbx_seq_one_letter_code
_entity_poly.pdbx_strand_id
1 'polypeptide(L)'
;MVRKNQKALPSMTLLPISFRLFLTLRINAIIRIEDHLIGVSMVMQSFHLPEPIMPSESEVELARASSRILSSMDLQKGKTVKILLETDNSQQSSVTLPFSAFKLLMTVLTQMAEGNAITLIPVHAELTTQEAADLLNVSRPYLIRLLEEKKFPFVR
;
A
#
# COMPACT_ATOMS: atom_id res chain seq x y z
N MET A 1 43.32 1.69 -33.93
CA MET A 1 42.25 0.67 -34.02
C MET A 1 42.15 0.06 -32.62
N VAL A 2 41.31 0.58 -31.73
CA VAL A 2 39.95 0.10 -31.40
C VAL A 2 39.16 1.27 -30.77
N ARG A 3 38.06 1.69 -31.39
CA ARG A 3 37.12 2.65 -30.78
C ARG A 3 36.19 1.89 -29.83
N LYS A 4 36.17 2.29 -28.54
CA LYS A 4 35.20 1.81 -27.55
C LYS A 4 33.81 2.34 -27.92
N ASN A 5 32.87 1.44 -28.22
CA ASN A 5 31.46 1.76 -28.38
C ASN A 5 30.84 2.03 -27.00
N GLN A 6 30.79 3.31 -26.64
CA GLN A 6 30.04 3.82 -25.51
C GLN A 6 28.58 3.96 -25.97
N LYS A 7 27.73 2.98 -25.68
CA LYS A 7 26.29 3.11 -25.87
C LYS A 7 25.78 4.12 -24.85
N ALA A 8 25.41 5.30 -25.35
CA ALA A 8 24.73 6.32 -24.57
C ALA A 8 23.43 5.74 -23.97
N LEU A 9 23.27 5.90 -22.66
CA LEU A 9 22.01 5.66 -21.97
C LEU A 9 20.97 6.67 -22.49
N PRO A 10 19.73 6.26 -22.81
CA PRO A 10 18.72 7.21 -23.26
C PRO A 10 18.37 8.18 -22.13
N SER A 11 18.35 9.47 -22.48
CA SER A 11 17.97 10.59 -21.63
C SER A 11 16.63 10.33 -20.93
N MET A 12 16.64 10.31 -19.59
CA MET A 12 15.43 10.32 -18.77
C MET A 12 14.69 11.65 -19.01
N THR A 13 13.78 11.64 -19.96
CA THR A 13 12.74 12.67 -20.08
C THR A 13 11.90 12.64 -18.82
N LEU A 14 11.88 13.77 -18.12
CA LEU A 14 11.06 14.06 -16.95
C LEU A 14 9.62 13.58 -17.18
N LEU A 15 9.18 12.59 -16.39
CA LEU A 15 7.77 12.26 -16.29
C LEU A 15 6.99 13.52 -15.86
N PRO A 16 5.80 13.76 -16.44
CA PRO A 16 4.95 14.87 -16.02
C PRO A 16 4.67 14.77 -14.51
N ILE A 17 4.72 15.92 -13.85
CA ILE A 17 4.71 16.13 -12.39
C ILE A 17 3.52 15.44 -11.68
N SER A 18 2.48 15.07 -12.43
CA SER A 18 1.29 14.34 -11.98
C SER A 18 1.56 12.91 -11.48
N PHE A 19 2.74 12.33 -11.72
CA PHE A 19 3.06 10.95 -11.34
C PHE A 19 3.68 10.79 -9.93
N ARG A 20 3.91 11.89 -9.21
CA ARG A 20 4.59 11.87 -7.88
C ARG A 20 3.69 11.60 -6.68
N LEU A 21 2.38 11.32 -6.84
CA LEU A 21 1.46 11.20 -5.70
C LEU A 21 1.20 9.77 -5.21
N PHE A 22 1.68 8.72 -5.88
CA PHE A 22 1.61 7.38 -5.31
C PHE A 22 2.96 7.03 -4.69
N LEU A 23 3.04 7.32 -3.39
CA LEU A 23 4.14 6.97 -2.51
C LEU A 23 4.69 5.58 -2.87
N THR A 24 5.99 5.54 -3.14
CA THR A 24 6.78 4.35 -3.47
C THR A 24 6.61 3.23 -2.43
N LEU A 25 5.56 2.43 -2.56
CA LEU A 25 5.41 1.15 -1.87
C LEU A 25 5.82 0.06 -2.86
N ARG A 26 6.97 -0.56 -2.55
CA ARG A 26 7.58 -1.68 -3.25
C ARG A 26 6.52 -2.75 -3.57
N ILE A 27 6.06 -2.78 -4.82
CA ILE A 27 5.22 -3.84 -5.37
C ILE A 27 6.09 -5.10 -5.47
N ASN A 28 6.11 -5.88 -4.40
CA ASN A 28 6.55 -7.28 -4.39
C ASN A 28 5.30 -8.19 -4.30
N ALA A 29 4.19 -7.77 -4.90
CA ALA A 29 3.03 -8.61 -5.09
C ALA A 29 3.22 -9.34 -6.43
N ILE A 30 3.49 -10.64 -6.37
CA ILE A 30 3.34 -11.53 -7.50
C ILE A 30 1.82 -11.61 -7.73
N ILE A 31 1.29 -10.77 -8.63
CA ILE A 31 -0.12 -10.83 -9.00
C ILE A 31 -0.30 -12.10 -9.80
N ARG A 32 -1.07 -13.05 -9.29
CA ARG A 32 -1.41 -14.26 -10.03
C ARG A 32 -2.81 -14.11 -10.63
N ILE A 33 -2.89 -13.92 -11.95
CA ILE A 33 -4.16 -13.88 -12.68
C ILE A 33 -4.43 -15.33 -13.12
N GLU A 34 -5.67 -15.79 -13.06
CA GLU A 34 -6.11 -17.02 -13.73
C GLU A 34 -7.23 -16.65 -14.72
N ASP A 35 -7.03 -16.92 -16.02
CA ASP A 35 -8.09 -16.92 -17.02
C ASP A 35 -8.94 -18.19 -16.84
N HIS A 36 -10.10 -18.04 -16.23
CA HIS A 36 -10.93 -19.17 -15.84
C HIS A 36 -11.58 -19.88 -17.04
N LEU A 37 -11.16 -21.11 -17.32
CA LEU A 37 -12.04 -22.16 -17.86
C LEU A 37 -11.86 -23.48 -17.08
N ILE A 38 -12.95 -23.90 -16.44
CA ILE A 38 -13.31 -25.26 -15.99
C ILE A 38 -12.83 -25.66 -14.57
N GLY A 39 -13.79 -25.57 -13.63
CA GLY A 39 -14.18 -26.76 -12.86
C GLY A 39 -13.38 -27.13 -11.61
N VAL A 40 -13.26 -26.24 -10.63
CA VAL A 40 -13.15 -26.62 -9.20
C VAL A 40 -13.96 -25.63 -8.38
N SER A 41 -14.95 -26.12 -7.63
CA SER A 41 -15.73 -25.31 -6.70
C SER A 41 -14.86 -24.94 -5.50
N MET A 42 -14.11 -23.84 -5.63
CA MET A 42 -13.52 -23.12 -4.52
C MET A 42 -14.38 -21.87 -4.34
N VAL A 43 -14.93 -21.68 -3.14
CA VAL A 43 -15.75 -20.51 -2.81
C VAL A 43 -14.87 -19.27 -2.98
N MET A 44 -14.99 -18.61 -4.13
CA MET A 44 -14.45 -17.29 -4.38
C MET A 44 -15.20 -16.33 -3.44
N GLN A 45 -14.67 -16.12 -2.24
CA GLN A 45 -15.02 -14.93 -1.48
C GLN A 45 -14.57 -13.76 -2.35
N SER A 46 -15.52 -13.06 -2.96
CA SER A 46 -15.29 -11.84 -3.71
C SER A 46 -14.41 -10.91 -2.87
N PHE A 47 -13.16 -10.70 -3.32
CA PHE A 47 -12.19 -9.84 -2.65
C PHE A 47 -12.57 -8.39 -2.95
N HIS A 48 -13.51 -7.86 -2.16
CA HIS A 48 -13.86 -6.45 -2.29
C HIS A 48 -12.68 -5.62 -1.76
N LEU A 49 -12.08 -4.79 -2.63
CA LEU A 49 -11.09 -3.83 -2.19
C LEU A 49 -11.72 -2.96 -1.09
N PRO A 50 -11.14 -2.89 0.12
CA PRO A 50 -11.68 -2.04 1.15
C PRO A 50 -11.65 -0.59 0.69
N GLU A 51 -12.75 0.12 0.90
CA GLU A 51 -12.84 1.54 0.53
C GLU A 51 -11.69 2.32 1.18
N PRO A 52 -10.99 3.18 0.42
CA PRO A 52 -9.96 4.03 0.99
C PRO A 52 -10.53 4.91 2.09
N ILE A 53 -9.88 4.90 3.25
CA ILE A 53 -10.24 5.80 4.34
C ILE A 53 -9.65 7.17 4.02
N MET A 54 -10.53 8.14 3.79
CA MET A 54 -10.17 9.55 3.63
C MET A 54 -10.21 10.24 4.99
N PRO A 55 -9.07 10.71 5.53
CA PRO A 55 -9.08 11.41 6.80
C PRO A 55 -9.74 12.78 6.66
N SER A 56 -10.59 13.14 7.61
CA SER A 56 -11.09 14.49 7.80
C SER A 56 -9.98 15.44 8.29
N GLU A 57 -10.19 16.76 8.19
CA GLU A 57 -9.20 17.75 8.65
C GLU A 57 -8.80 17.56 10.13
N SER A 58 -9.78 17.27 11.00
CA SER A 58 -9.52 17.00 12.42
C SER A 58 -8.70 15.73 12.63
N GLU A 59 -8.94 14.68 11.84
CA GLU A 59 -8.15 13.45 11.87
C GLU A 59 -6.73 13.65 11.35
N VAL A 60 -6.54 14.48 10.32
CA VAL A 60 -5.20 14.85 9.82
C VAL A 60 -4.37 15.50 10.94
N GLU A 61 -4.96 16.46 11.66
CA GLU A 61 -4.29 17.13 12.78
C GLU A 61 -3.99 16.17 13.93
N LEU A 62 -4.96 15.35 14.31
CA LEU A 62 -4.79 14.35 15.38
C LEU A 62 -3.73 13.31 15.02
N ALA A 63 -3.71 12.83 13.78
CA ALA A 63 -2.71 11.88 13.29
C ALA A 63 -1.30 12.50 13.30
N ARG A 64 -1.17 13.79 12.94
CA ARG A 64 0.10 14.52 13.00
C ARG A 64 0.61 14.68 14.42
N ALA A 65 -0.24 15.03 15.37
CA ALA A 65 0.13 15.12 16.78
C ALA A 65 0.54 13.74 17.33
N SER A 66 -0.28 12.72 17.05
CA SER A 66 -0.07 11.35 17.54
C SER A 66 1.22 10.73 16.99
N SER A 67 1.46 10.83 15.68
CA SER A 67 2.68 10.31 15.04
C SER A 67 3.95 10.94 15.61
N ARG A 68 3.95 12.26 15.87
CA ARG A 68 5.08 12.95 16.51
C ARG A 68 5.38 12.38 17.89
N ILE A 69 4.37 12.27 18.75
CA ILE A 69 4.51 11.73 20.11
C ILE A 69 5.09 10.31 20.04
N LEU A 70 4.46 9.44 19.25
CA LEU A 70 4.86 8.05 19.16
C LEU A 70 6.25 7.86 18.51
N SER A 71 6.64 8.72 17.56
CA SER A 71 7.97 8.69 16.92
C SER A 71 9.11 9.10 17.86
N SER A 72 8.80 9.92 18.86
CA SER A 72 9.78 10.38 19.85
C SER A 72 10.10 9.35 20.93
N MET A 73 9.28 8.30 21.04
CA MET A 73 9.49 7.22 21.98
C MET A 73 10.64 6.31 21.52
N ASP A 74 11.62 6.09 22.39
CA ASP A 74 12.69 5.13 22.13
C ASP A 74 12.19 3.70 22.34
N LEU A 75 11.58 3.13 21.29
CA LEU A 75 11.04 1.77 21.30
C LEU A 75 12.09 0.72 20.87
N GLN A 76 13.38 1.10 20.85
CA GLN A 76 14.48 0.26 20.40
C GLN A 76 14.80 -0.80 21.46
N LYS A 77 14.16 -1.99 21.39
CA LYS A 77 14.68 -3.32 21.83
C LYS A 77 13.63 -4.45 21.94
N GLY A 78 12.34 -4.17 21.79
CA GLY A 78 11.27 -5.15 22.02
C GLY A 78 10.72 -5.82 20.74
N LYS A 79 10.22 -7.06 20.87
CA LYS A 79 9.33 -7.68 19.85
C LYS A 79 7.90 -7.13 19.94
N THR A 80 7.56 -6.43 21.01
CA THR A 80 6.23 -5.96 21.33
C THR A 80 6.25 -4.52 21.87
N VAL A 81 5.12 -3.84 21.76
CA VAL A 81 4.85 -2.50 22.30
C VAL A 81 3.60 -2.60 23.17
N LYS A 82 3.64 -2.06 24.38
CA LYS A 82 2.48 -2.01 25.28
C LYS A 82 1.89 -0.61 25.23
N ILE A 83 0.60 -0.50 24.88
CA ILE A 83 -0.15 0.75 24.86
C ILE A 83 -1.16 0.76 26.02
N LEU A 84 -1.43 1.95 26.56
CA LEU A 84 -2.51 2.19 27.50
C LEU A 84 -3.62 2.91 26.75
N LEU A 85 -4.81 2.35 26.79
CA LEU A 85 -6.03 2.89 26.22
C LEU A 85 -6.86 3.47 27.36
N GLU A 86 -7.40 4.65 27.13
CA GLU A 86 -8.35 5.29 28.03
C GLU A 86 -9.63 5.55 27.24
N THR A 87 -10.75 5.15 27.81
CA THR A 87 -12.09 5.36 27.24
C THR A 87 -12.81 6.48 27.97
N ASP A 88 -13.88 7.01 27.37
CA ASP A 88 -14.63 8.16 27.90
C ASP A 88 -15.22 7.94 29.31
N ASN A 89 -15.41 6.68 29.72
CA ASN A 89 -15.82 6.29 31.07
C ASN A 89 -14.65 6.20 32.08
N SER A 90 -13.47 6.75 31.75
CA SER A 90 -12.23 6.70 32.53
C SER A 90 -11.70 5.30 32.80
N GLN A 91 -12.15 4.29 32.04
CA GLN A 91 -11.61 2.94 32.15
C GLN A 91 -10.27 2.88 31.40
N GLN A 92 -9.24 2.41 32.10
CA GLN A 92 -7.92 2.19 31.52
C GLN A 92 -7.71 0.71 31.24
N SER A 93 -7.29 0.40 30.01
CA SER A 93 -6.95 -0.96 29.58
C SER A 93 -5.62 -0.96 28.87
N SER A 94 -4.79 -1.97 29.13
CA SER A 94 -3.51 -2.09 28.45
C SER A 94 -3.52 -3.20 27.42
N VAL A 95 -3.01 -2.91 26.23
CA VAL A 95 -2.91 -3.84 25.11
C VAL A 95 -1.46 -4.00 24.71
N THR A 96 -1.04 -5.24 24.47
CA THR A 96 0.30 -5.54 23.95
C THR A 96 0.20 -5.86 22.47
N LEU A 97 0.91 -5.08 21.65
CA LEU A 97 0.94 -5.19 20.20
C LEU A 97 2.28 -5.79 19.74
N PRO A 98 2.31 -6.58 18.67
CA PRO A 98 3.54 -6.88 17.95
C PRO A 98 4.18 -5.58 17.43
N PHE A 99 5.51 -5.50 17.46
CA PHE A 99 6.22 -4.31 16.98
C PHE A 99 5.97 -4.04 15.49
N SER A 100 5.74 -5.08 14.68
CA SER A 100 5.36 -4.95 13.26
C SER A 100 4.01 -4.24 13.08
N ALA A 101 3.01 -4.59 13.87
CA ALA A 101 1.69 -3.93 13.84
C ALA A 101 1.80 -2.46 14.28
N PHE A 102 2.63 -2.18 15.30
CA PHE A 102 2.90 -0.81 15.72
C PHE A 102 3.58 0.03 14.62
N LYS A 103 4.54 -0.54 13.89
CA LYS A 103 5.14 0.14 12.72
C LYS A 103 4.11 0.43 11.62
N LEU A 104 3.20 -0.50 11.37
CA LEU A 104 2.13 -0.28 10.40
C LEU A 104 1.22 0.87 10.84
N LEU A 105 0.81 0.89 12.12
CA LEU A 105 0.06 2.01 12.69
C LEU A 105 0.79 3.34 12.50
N MET A 106 2.10 3.39 12.75
CA MET A 106 2.90 4.61 12.54
C MET A 106 2.87 5.06 11.08
N THR A 107 2.95 4.11 10.15
CA THR A 107 2.87 4.39 8.71
C THR A 107 1.51 4.96 8.35
N VAL A 108 0.42 4.34 8.85
CA VAL A 108 -0.95 4.83 8.66
C VAL A 108 -1.10 6.25 9.19
N LEU A 109 -0.70 6.52 10.44
CA LEU A 109 -0.79 7.85 11.04
C LEU A 109 0.03 8.90 10.27
N THR A 110 1.19 8.52 9.73
CA THR A 110 2.01 9.42 8.89
C THR A 110 1.28 9.78 7.60
N GLN A 111 0.68 8.79 6.92
CA GLN A 111 -0.08 9.02 5.70
C GLN A 111 -1.36 9.84 5.97
N MET A 112 -2.06 9.59 7.07
CA MET A 112 -3.21 10.41 7.49
C MET A 112 -2.77 11.85 7.79
N ALA A 113 -1.63 12.04 8.45
CA ALA A 113 -1.09 13.37 8.73
C ALA A 113 -0.69 14.16 7.46
N GLU A 114 -0.49 13.48 6.34
CA GLU A 114 -0.27 14.08 5.02
C GLU A 114 -1.58 14.35 4.26
N GLY A 115 -2.73 13.90 4.78
CA GLY A 115 -4.03 13.99 4.12
C GLY A 115 -4.24 12.92 3.05
N ASN A 116 -3.43 11.85 3.04
CA ASN A 116 -3.52 10.81 2.03
C ASN A 116 -4.65 9.81 2.37
N ALA A 117 -5.35 9.36 1.33
CA ALA A 117 -6.24 8.21 1.41
C ALA A 117 -5.44 6.93 1.70
N ILE A 118 -5.97 6.02 2.52
CA ILE A 118 -5.25 4.79 2.89
C ILE A 118 -6.13 3.56 2.66
N THR A 119 -5.55 2.56 2.00
CA THR A 119 -6.11 1.22 1.86
C THR A 119 -5.04 0.20 2.24
N LEU A 120 -5.39 -0.80 3.06
CA LEU A 120 -4.53 -1.94 3.38
C LEU A 120 -4.95 -3.15 2.56
N ILE A 121 -4.05 -3.65 1.72
CA ILE A 121 -4.26 -4.82 0.87
C ILE A 121 -3.34 -5.95 1.37
N PRO A 122 -3.87 -7.14 1.71
CA PRO A 122 -3.04 -8.29 2.07
C PRO A 122 -2.08 -8.68 0.96
N VAL A 123 -0.87 -9.09 1.32
CA VAL A 123 0.19 -9.45 0.35
C VAL A 123 -0.14 -10.66 -0.53
N HIS A 124 -1.08 -11.50 -0.11
CA HIS A 124 -1.54 -12.68 -0.85
C HIS A 124 -2.91 -12.46 -1.50
N ALA A 125 -3.40 -11.22 -1.56
CA ALA A 125 -4.60 -10.91 -2.32
C ALA A 125 -4.29 -11.07 -3.81
N GLU A 126 -4.97 -12.00 -4.46
CA GLU A 126 -5.05 -12.04 -5.92
C GLU A 126 -6.14 -11.04 -6.33
N LEU A 127 -5.75 -10.06 -7.15
CA LEU A 127 -6.68 -9.07 -7.70
C LEU A 127 -7.08 -9.49 -9.10
N THR A 128 -8.37 -9.43 -9.39
CA THR A 128 -8.85 -9.52 -10.76
C THR A 128 -8.32 -8.33 -11.57
N THR A 129 -8.26 -8.49 -12.90
CA THR A 129 -7.88 -7.38 -13.80
C THR A 129 -8.80 -6.16 -13.66
N GLN A 130 -10.02 -6.35 -13.18
CA GLN A 130 -10.94 -5.25 -12.92
C GLN A 130 -10.57 -4.53 -11.61
N GLU A 131 -10.42 -5.26 -10.50
CA GLU A 131 -10.02 -4.70 -9.21
C GLU A 131 -8.67 -3.98 -9.28
N ALA A 132 -7.70 -4.56 -10.00
CA ALA A 132 -6.40 -3.92 -10.22
C ALA A 132 -6.51 -2.64 -11.07
N ALA A 133 -7.42 -2.61 -12.06
CA ALA A 133 -7.64 -1.42 -12.88
C ALA A 133 -8.33 -0.31 -12.06
N ASP A 134 -9.30 -0.69 -11.23
CA ASP A 134 -10.00 0.23 -10.32
C ASP A 134 -9.03 0.83 -9.30
N LEU A 135 -8.15 0.00 -8.70
CA LEU A 135 -7.11 0.45 -7.76
C LEU A 135 -6.12 1.43 -8.41
N LEU A 136 -5.75 1.19 -9.67
CA LEU A 136 -4.83 2.04 -10.41
C LEU A 136 -5.54 3.24 -11.07
N ASN A 137 -6.87 3.33 -10.92
CA ASN A 137 -7.74 4.34 -11.52
C ASN A 137 -7.52 4.46 -13.05
N VAL A 138 -7.44 3.32 -13.74
CA VAL A 138 -7.28 3.20 -15.19
C VAL A 138 -8.37 2.31 -15.78
N SER A 139 -8.55 2.34 -17.09
CA SER A 139 -9.47 1.40 -17.73
C SER A 139 -8.88 -0.02 -17.74
N ARG A 140 -9.73 -1.03 -17.54
CA ARG A 140 -9.33 -2.44 -17.64
C ARG A 140 -8.62 -2.78 -18.97
N PRO A 141 -9.09 -2.32 -20.15
CA PRO A 141 -8.37 -2.54 -21.42
C PRO A 141 -6.95 -1.96 -21.42
N TYR A 142 -6.76 -0.79 -20.80
CA TYR A 142 -5.43 -0.19 -20.68
C TYR A 142 -4.51 -1.00 -19.78
N LEU A 143 -5.01 -1.48 -18.63
CA LEU A 143 -4.24 -2.34 -17.74
C LEU A 143 -3.85 -3.66 -18.44
N ILE A 144 -4.80 -4.33 -19.11
CA ILE A 144 -4.53 -5.56 -19.86
C ILE A 144 -3.41 -5.35 -20.87
N ARG A 145 -3.44 -4.25 -21.63
CA ARG A 145 -2.38 -3.93 -22.59
C ARG A 145 -1.02 -3.81 -21.90
N LEU A 146 -0.94 -3.17 -20.73
CA LEU A 146 0.31 -3.05 -19.97
C LEU A 146 0.83 -4.40 -19.45
N LEU A 147 -0.07 -5.31 -19.08
CA LEU A 147 0.27 -6.67 -18.68
C LEU A 147 0.82 -7.47 -19.87
N GLU A 148 0.15 -7.40 -21.02
CA GLU A 148 0.61 -8.03 -22.27
C GLU A 148 1.97 -7.50 -22.74
N GLU A 149 2.22 -6.19 -22.55
CA GLU A 149 3.51 -5.54 -22.79
C GLU A 149 4.59 -5.90 -21.74
N LYS A 150 4.28 -6.77 -20.77
CA LYS A 150 5.16 -7.21 -19.67
C LYS A 150 5.72 -6.05 -18.84
N LYS A 151 4.96 -4.96 -18.71
CA LYS A 151 5.33 -3.82 -17.84
C LYS A 151 5.20 -4.16 -16.36
N PHE A 152 4.36 -5.16 -16.04
CA PHE A 152 4.18 -5.69 -14.69
C PHE A 152 4.21 -7.22 -14.70
N PRO A 153 4.73 -7.85 -13.62
CA PRO A 153 4.58 -9.28 -13.43
C PRO A 153 3.11 -9.63 -13.19
N PHE A 154 2.64 -10.64 -13.90
CA PHE A 154 1.34 -11.25 -13.68
C PHE A 154 1.42 -12.76 -13.98
N VAL A 155 0.65 -13.58 -13.30
CA VAL A 155 0.39 -14.97 -13.71
C VAL A 155 -0.87 -14.98 -14.58
N ARG A 156 -1.09 -16.01 -15.40
CA ARG A 156 -2.25 -16.18 -16.26
C ARG A 156 -3.14 -17.31 -15.81
#